data_AF-A0A7C7HUW6-F1
#
_entry.id   AF-A0A7C7HUW6-F1
#
_cell.length_a   1.000
_cell.length_b   1.000
_cell.length_c   1.000
_cell.angle_alpha   90.00
_cell.angle_beta   90.00
_cell.angle_gamma   90.00
#
_symmetry.space_group_name_H-M   'P 1'
#
loop_
_entity.id
_entity.type
_entity.pdbx_description
1 polymer ?
#
loop_
_entity_poly.entity_id
_entity_poly.type
_entity_poly.pdbx_seq_one_letter_code
_entity_poly.pdbx_strand_id
1 'polypeptide(L)'
;MLSIIALIVSVIAVIVSIISLWKAYLAPLKLEVAAGELRFRIYPVKNSVKKWYLPTFTVPISLANVGAKPGKVLSLRLVAHYPQIKPAGAKETFRWYGEVEPRQFRKDAQHIFKWQNTSVIAGNEPFIVPPKSTYTKYMVFKKRWDHPVGAKEIRYTLQIYTDRKNKWHDIETWTMSLTPLYWSELTENLSSIGVSSDSTPRKYTETIPKDLHSLIRIDSKIPKGGFQTEPTYVDSEATDEDKV
;
A
#
# COMPACT_ATOMS: atom_id res chain seq x y z
N MET A 1 -24.15 -54.83 21.85
CA MET A 1 -24.66 -53.61 21.19
C MET A 1 -24.19 -52.34 21.90
N LEU A 2 -24.35 -52.22 23.22
CA LEU A 2 -23.84 -51.08 24.01
C LEU A 2 -22.34 -50.79 23.80
N SER A 3 -21.48 -51.81 23.80
CA SER A 3 -20.03 -51.61 23.62
C SER A 3 -19.65 -51.04 22.25
N ILE A 4 -20.41 -51.37 21.20
CA ILE A 4 -20.19 -50.84 19.84
C ILE A 4 -20.61 -49.38 19.79
N ILE A 5 -21.74 -49.03 20.40
CA ILE A 5 -22.21 -47.65 20.49
C ILE A 5 -21.21 -46.80 21.30
N ALA A 6 -20.73 -47.30 22.43
CA ALA A 6 -19.72 -46.63 23.25
C ALA A 6 -18.40 -46.42 22.49
N LEU A 7 -17.96 -47.41 21.69
CA LEU A 7 -16.79 -47.29 20.83
C LEU A 7 -16.96 -46.17 19.79
N ILE A 8 -18.11 -46.13 19.10
CA ILE A 8 -18.42 -45.11 18.10
C ILE A 8 -18.41 -43.71 18.72
N VAL A 9 -19.09 -43.54 19.86
CA VAL A 9 -19.14 -42.26 20.58
C VAL A 9 -17.73 -41.82 21.01
N SER A 10 -16.91 -42.75 21.49
CA SER A 10 -15.53 -42.47 21.91
C SER A 10 -14.66 -42.02 20.73
N VAL A 11 -14.77 -42.68 19.57
CA VAL A 11 -14.03 -42.31 18.36
C VAL A 11 -14.43 -40.91 17.88
N ILE A 12 -15.73 -40.59 17.87
CA ILE A 12 -16.22 -39.25 17.51
C ILE A 12 -15.67 -38.20 18.48
N ALA A 13 -15.72 -38.47 19.79
CA ALA A 13 -15.20 -37.55 20.80
C ALA A 13 -13.70 -37.29 20.61
N VAL A 14 -12.91 -38.31 20.31
CA VAL A 14 -11.47 -38.17 19.99
C VAL A 14 -11.27 -37.31 18.76
N ILE A 15 -12.01 -37.55 17.67
CA ILE A 15 -11.92 -36.75 16.44
C ILE A 15 -12.23 -35.28 16.72
N VAL A 16 -13.31 -35.00 17.44
CA VAL A 16 -13.70 -33.63 17.82
C VAL A 16 -12.62 -32.98 18.68
N SER A 17 -12.02 -33.72 19.62
CA SER A 17 -10.92 -33.24 20.46
C SER A 17 -9.68 -32.88 19.62
N ILE A 18 -9.27 -33.74 18.68
CA ILE A 18 -8.13 -33.48 17.79
C ILE A 18 -8.38 -32.24 16.92
N ILE A 19 -9.58 -32.13 16.32
CA ILE A 19 -9.96 -30.97 15.50
C ILE A 19 -9.95 -29.69 16.35
N SER A 20 -10.46 -29.76 17.57
CA SER A 20 -10.53 -28.62 18.48
C SER A 20 -9.15 -28.18 18.94
N LEU A 21 -8.28 -29.12 19.31
CA LEU A 21 -6.87 -28.87 19.63
C LEU A 21 -6.15 -28.21 18.44
N TRP A 22 -6.38 -28.72 17.23
CA TRP A 22 -5.78 -28.17 16.02
C TRP A 22 -6.20 -26.73 15.80
N LYS A 23 -7.52 -26.44 15.78
CA LYS A 23 -8.04 -25.09 15.57
C LYS A 23 -7.69 -24.12 16.71
N ALA A 24 -7.61 -24.61 17.93
CA ALA A 24 -7.37 -23.77 19.10
C ALA A 24 -5.90 -23.36 19.25
N TYR A 25 -4.95 -24.25 18.95
CA TYR A 25 -3.53 -24.07 19.30
C TYR A 25 -2.54 -24.29 18.14
N LEU A 26 -2.88 -25.10 17.14
CA LEU A 26 -1.91 -25.52 16.11
C LEU A 26 -2.11 -24.86 14.76
N ALA A 27 -3.30 -24.33 14.49
CA ALA A 27 -3.65 -23.71 13.22
C ALA A 27 -2.63 -22.62 12.84
N PRO A 28 -1.98 -22.73 11.67
CA PRO A 28 -0.96 -21.78 11.25
C PRO A 28 -1.57 -20.39 11.01
N LEU A 29 -0.70 -19.38 10.84
CA LEU A 29 -1.11 -18.04 10.41
C LEU A 29 -2.02 -18.14 9.18
N LYS A 30 -3.24 -17.62 9.33
CA LYS A 30 -4.17 -17.39 8.22
C LYS A 30 -4.59 -15.93 8.29
N LEU A 31 -4.02 -15.11 7.41
CA LEU A 31 -4.36 -13.71 7.30
C LEU A 31 -5.55 -13.53 6.38
N GLU A 32 -6.58 -12.86 6.90
CA GLU A 32 -7.65 -12.25 6.14
C GLU A 32 -7.38 -10.74 6.14
N VAL A 33 -7.27 -10.17 4.95
CA VAL A 33 -6.83 -8.79 4.77
C VAL A 33 -7.92 -8.04 4.03
N ALA A 34 -8.29 -6.87 4.55
CA ALA A 34 -9.17 -5.93 3.89
C ALA A 34 -8.46 -4.58 3.79
N ALA A 35 -8.49 -3.96 2.62
CA ALA A 35 -7.97 -2.62 2.42
C ALA A 35 -9.15 -1.67 2.16
N GLY A 36 -9.09 -0.46 2.73
CA GLY A 36 -10.10 0.55 2.49
C GLY A 36 -9.81 1.38 1.25
N GLU A 37 -10.34 2.61 1.24
CA GLU A 37 -10.11 3.59 0.18
C GLU A 37 -8.62 3.89 0.01
N LEU A 38 -8.13 3.77 -1.23
CA LEU A 38 -6.79 4.21 -1.62
C LEU A 38 -6.82 5.71 -1.86
N ARG A 39 -6.08 6.47 -1.07
CA ARG A 39 -5.94 7.91 -1.25
C ARG A 39 -4.61 8.25 -1.87
N PHE A 40 -4.64 9.10 -2.89
CA PHE A 40 -3.47 9.51 -3.65
C PHE A 40 -3.26 11.02 -3.52
N ARG A 41 -2.02 11.43 -3.23
CA ARG A 41 -1.56 12.83 -3.25
C ARG A 41 -0.20 12.90 -3.92
N ILE A 42 0.13 14.03 -4.53
CA ILE A 42 1.45 14.30 -5.09
C ILE A 42 2.02 15.55 -4.46
N TYR A 43 3.16 15.42 -3.77
CA TYR A 43 3.84 16.58 -3.21
C TYR A 43 4.88 17.11 -4.21
N PRO A 44 4.77 18.36 -4.67
CA PRO A 44 5.85 19.00 -5.41
C PRO A 44 6.98 19.35 -4.44
N VAL A 45 8.18 18.88 -4.74
CA VAL A 45 9.39 19.16 -3.96
C VAL A 45 10.39 19.87 -4.87
N LYS A 46 11.04 20.90 -4.34
CA LYS A 46 12.08 21.62 -5.06
C LYS A 46 13.24 21.98 -4.15
N ASN A 47 14.43 21.99 -4.73
CA ASN A 47 15.59 22.68 -4.19
C ASN A 47 15.99 23.82 -5.16
N SER A 48 17.14 24.45 -4.93
CA SER A 48 17.63 25.56 -5.75
C SER A 48 17.85 25.22 -7.23
N VAL A 49 18.03 23.93 -7.58
CA VAL A 49 18.46 23.49 -8.93
C VAL A 49 17.43 22.58 -9.61
N LYS A 50 16.68 21.78 -8.84
CA LYS A 50 15.83 20.69 -9.34
C LYS A 50 14.45 20.72 -8.68
N LYS A 51 13.46 20.31 -9.47
CA LYS A 51 12.09 20.04 -9.02
C LYS A 51 11.78 18.57 -9.29
N TRP A 52 11.18 17.90 -8.32
CA TRP A 52 10.67 16.55 -8.43
C TRP A 52 9.34 16.43 -7.71
N TYR A 53 8.73 15.26 -7.78
CA TYR A 53 7.43 14.97 -7.24
C TYR A 53 7.49 13.72 -6.36
N LEU A 54 6.74 13.74 -5.26
CA LEU A 54 6.59 12.60 -4.36
C LEU A 54 5.13 12.13 -4.38
N PRO A 55 4.73 11.29 -5.36
CA PRO A 55 3.49 10.53 -5.26
C PRO A 55 3.46 9.73 -3.96
N THR A 56 2.39 9.94 -3.20
CA THR A 56 2.17 9.32 -1.90
C THR A 56 0.77 8.74 -1.87
N PHE A 57 0.69 7.45 -1.56
CA PHE A 57 -0.55 6.73 -1.37
C PHE A 57 -0.74 6.42 0.11
N THR A 58 -1.97 6.57 0.58
CA THR A 58 -2.35 6.14 1.93
C THR A 58 -3.56 5.23 1.88
N VAL A 59 -3.53 4.15 2.64
CA VAL A 59 -4.63 3.19 2.69
C VAL A 59 -4.73 2.58 4.10
N PRO A 60 -5.94 2.56 4.70
CA PRO A 60 -6.18 1.76 5.89
C PRO A 60 -6.19 0.28 5.51
N ILE A 61 -5.41 -0.54 6.21
CA ILE A 61 -5.33 -1.99 6.01
C ILE A 61 -5.71 -2.68 7.31
N SER A 62 -6.76 -3.48 7.27
CA SER A 62 -7.19 -4.36 8.34
C SER A 62 -6.64 -5.76 8.12
N LEU A 63 -5.89 -6.27 9.11
CA LEU A 63 -5.24 -7.57 9.11
C LEU A 63 -5.84 -8.41 10.24
N ALA A 64 -6.58 -9.45 9.89
CA ALA A 64 -7.12 -10.42 10.83
C ALA A 64 -6.35 -11.73 10.73
N ASN A 65 -5.70 -12.16 11.81
CA ASN A 65 -5.14 -13.51 11.89
C ASN A 65 -6.18 -14.46 12.49
N VAL A 66 -6.85 -15.22 11.63
CA VAL A 66 -7.83 -16.23 12.08
C VAL A 66 -7.18 -17.55 12.50
N GLY A 67 -5.85 -17.63 12.42
CA GLY A 67 -5.04 -18.74 12.90
C GLY A 67 -4.76 -18.70 14.41
N ALA A 68 -4.26 -19.81 14.93
CA ALA A 68 -3.89 -19.96 16.34
C ALA A 68 -2.42 -19.62 16.64
N LYS A 69 -1.57 -19.60 15.60
CA LYS A 69 -0.16 -19.21 15.71
C LYS A 69 0.04 -17.76 15.26
N PRO A 70 0.95 -17.02 15.91
CA PRO A 70 1.39 -15.73 15.39
C PRO A 70 2.08 -15.90 14.04
N GLY A 71 2.11 -14.81 13.28
CA GLY A 71 2.86 -14.72 12.04
C GLY A 71 3.44 -13.34 11.83
N LYS A 72 4.27 -13.19 10.81
CA LYS A 72 4.93 -11.91 10.50
C LYS A 72 4.55 -11.43 9.12
N VAL A 73 4.15 -10.16 9.04
CA VAL A 73 4.12 -9.42 7.79
C VAL A 73 5.52 -8.87 7.58
N LEU A 74 6.20 -9.37 6.55
CA LEU A 74 7.59 -9.02 6.25
C LEU A 74 7.66 -7.75 5.40
N SER A 75 6.69 -7.55 4.51
CA SER A 75 6.66 -6.37 3.65
C SER A 75 5.28 -6.16 3.03
N LEU A 76 4.99 -4.90 2.69
CA LEU A 76 3.88 -4.50 1.82
C LEU A 76 4.44 -3.66 0.68
N ARG A 77 3.77 -3.75 -0.47
CA ARG A 77 4.04 -2.85 -1.59
C ARG A 77 2.76 -2.57 -2.36
N LEU A 78 2.73 -1.43 -3.02
CA LEU A 78 1.68 -1.09 -3.97
C LEU A 78 2.28 -1.14 -5.38
N VAL A 79 1.71 -1.96 -6.25
CA VAL A 79 2.18 -2.11 -7.63
C VAL A 79 1.24 -1.33 -8.55
N ALA A 80 1.75 -0.31 -9.21
CA ALA A 80 1.03 0.43 -10.25
C ALA A 80 1.30 -0.24 -11.60
N HIS A 81 0.26 -0.70 -12.28
CA HIS A 81 0.30 -1.31 -13.59
C HIS A 81 -0.35 -0.40 -14.63
N TYR A 82 0.29 -0.27 -15.78
CA TYR A 82 -0.06 0.64 -16.85
C TYR A 82 -0.48 -0.16 -18.09
N PRO A 83 -1.73 -0.63 -18.16
CA PRO A 83 -2.17 -1.56 -19.20
C PRO A 83 -2.06 -1.01 -20.62
N GLN A 84 -2.10 0.32 -20.77
CA GLN A 84 -2.13 1.00 -22.07
C GLN A 84 -0.75 1.40 -22.59
N ILE A 85 0.31 1.19 -21.81
CA ILE A 85 1.67 1.59 -22.16
C ILE A 85 2.46 0.39 -22.68
N LYS A 86 3.23 0.61 -23.76
CA LYS A 86 4.12 -0.39 -24.34
C LYS A 86 5.51 -0.30 -23.70
N PRO A 87 6.22 -1.42 -23.47
CA PRO A 87 5.79 -2.80 -23.70
C PRO A 87 4.67 -3.21 -22.74
N ALA A 88 3.83 -4.15 -23.17
CA ALA A 88 2.75 -4.67 -22.35
C ALA A 88 3.30 -5.20 -21.00
N GLY A 89 2.56 -4.95 -19.92
CA GLY A 89 3.02 -5.28 -18.56
C GLY A 89 3.82 -4.17 -17.89
N ALA A 90 3.82 -2.96 -18.46
CA ALA A 90 4.42 -1.77 -17.86
C ALA A 90 3.90 -1.56 -16.43
N LYS A 91 4.80 -1.38 -15.47
CA LYS A 91 4.48 -1.28 -14.04
C LYS A 91 5.59 -0.64 -13.23
N GLU A 92 5.23 -0.10 -12.08
CA GLU A 92 6.17 0.31 -11.04
C GLU A 92 5.71 -0.11 -9.65
N THR A 93 6.66 -0.17 -8.72
CA THR A 93 6.39 -0.53 -7.33
C THR A 93 6.64 0.64 -6.40
N PHE A 94 5.65 0.97 -5.57
CA PHE A 94 5.74 1.86 -4.43
C PHE A 94 6.00 1.02 -3.19
N ARG A 95 7.11 1.32 -2.51
CA ARG A 95 7.43 0.66 -1.26
C ARG A 95 6.62 1.29 -0.14
N TRP A 96 6.22 0.45 0.80
CA TRP A 96 5.81 0.89 2.12
C TRP A 96 6.85 1.87 2.65
N TYR A 97 6.40 3.03 3.12
CA TYR A 97 7.19 4.00 3.88
C TYR A 97 7.05 3.81 5.40
N GLY A 98 5.82 3.69 5.88
CA GLY A 98 5.55 3.55 7.31
C GLY A 98 4.06 3.49 7.61
N GLU A 99 3.76 3.29 8.88
CA GLU A 99 2.44 3.47 9.48
C GLU A 99 2.34 4.88 10.05
N VAL A 100 1.19 5.54 9.84
CA VAL A 100 0.93 6.88 10.39
C VAL A 100 -0.29 6.90 11.29
N GLU A 101 -0.30 7.80 12.27
CA GLU A 101 -1.49 8.12 13.04
C GLU A 101 -2.47 8.92 12.14
N PRO A 102 -3.72 8.46 11.93
CA PRO A 102 -4.61 9.06 10.93
C PRO A 102 -5.06 10.50 11.19
N ARG A 103 -5.19 10.93 12.46
CA ARG A 103 -5.67 12.26 12.82
C ARG A 103 -4.58 13.31 12.59
N GLN A 104 -3.38 13.05 13.08
CA GLN A 104 -2.19 13.86 12.91
C GLN A 104 -1.78 13.92 11.43
N PHE A 105 -1.84 12.78 10.73
CA PHE A 105 -1.57 12.77 9.29
C PHE A 105 -2.55 13.67 8.52
N ARG A 106 -3.85 13.67 8.86
CA ARG A 106 -4.83 14.57 8.22
C ARG A 106 -4.58 16.04 8.54
N LYS A 107 -4.10 16.35 9.74
CA LYS A 107 -3.78 17.73 10.15
C LYS A 107 -2.58 18.28 9.38
N ASP A 108 -1.56 17.46 9.18
CA ASP A 108 -0.30 17.87 8.55
C ASP A 108 -0.20 17.45 7.07
N ALA A 109 -1.30 16.97 6.51
CA ALA A 109 -1.34 16.28 5.21
C ALA A 109 -0.85 17.14 4.04
N GLN A 110 -0.89 18.47 4.14
CA GLN A 110 -0.42 19.37 3.08
C GLN A 110 1.11 19.53 3.06
N HIS A 111 1.80 19.20 4.16
CA HIS A 111 3.23 19.47 4.33
C HIS A 111 4.01 18.18 4.52
N ILE A 112 4.70 17.73 3.47
CA ILE A 112 5.31 16.40 3.45
C ILE A 112 6.31 16.15 4.59
N PHE A 113 7.23 17.07 4.83
CA PHE A 113 8.23 16.94 5.89
C PHE A 113 7.60 17.03 7.29
N LYS A 114 6.54 17.83 7.43
CA LYS A 114 5.84 17.96 8.70
C LYS A 114 5.19 16.65 9.11
N TRP A 115 4.33 16.07 8.27
CA TRP A 115 3.65 14.82 8.63
C TRP A 115 4.64 13.64 8.76
N GLN A 116 5.74 13.64 8.00
CA GLN A 116 6.78 12.62 8.16
C GLN A 116 7.40 12.65 9.55
N ASN A 117 7.59 13.83 10.13
CA ASN A 117 8.17 13.99 11.46
C ASN A 117 7.15 13.84 12.59
N THR A 118 5.88 14.19 12.35
CA THR A 118 4.86 14.25 13.41
C THR A 118 3.89 13.08 13.43
N SER A 119 3.68 12.41 12.29
CA SER A 119 2.58 11.46 12.13
C SER A 119 3.04 10.01 12.02
N VAL A 120 4.31 9.74 11.71
CA VAL A 120 4.83 8.37 11.56
C VAL A 120 4.95 7.71 12.93
N ILE A 121 4.25 6.58 13.11
CA ILE A 121 4.26 5.81 14.36
C ILE A 121 5.10 4.53 14.25
N ALA A 122 5.32 4.02 13.04
CA ALA A 122 6.22 2.90 12.80
C ALA A 122 6.83 2.99 11.39
N GLY A 123 8.09 2.55 11.26
CA GLY A 123 8.85 2.55 10.01
C GLY A 123 8.48 1.40 9.07
N ASN A 124 9.42 0.99 8.22
CA ASN A 124 9.25 -0.10 7.23
C ASN A 124 9.70 -1.49 7.65
N GLU A 125 9.69 -1.70 8.95
CA GLU A 125 10.12 -2.93 9.59
C GLU A 125 9.00 -4.00 9.56
N PRO A 126 9.37 -5.29 9.47
CA PRO A 126 8.42 -6.39 9.66
C PRO A 126 7.68 -6.29 11.00
N PHE A 127 6.38 -6.57 11.02
CA PHE A 127 5.60 -6.61 12.26
C PHE A 127 4.88 -7.94 12.46
N ILE A 128 4.62 -8.25 13.73
CA ILE A 128 3.94 -9.47 14.16
C ILE A 128 2.43 -9.25 14.13
N VAL A 129 1.70 -10.25 13.65
CA VAL A 129 0.25 -10.35 13.78
C VAL A 129 -0.04 -11.47 14.78
N PRO A 130 -0.42 -11.13 16.03
CA PRO A 130 -0.87 -12.09 17.03
C PRO A 130 -2.00 -13.01 16.54
N PRO A 131 -2.20 -14.17 17.18
CA PRO A 131 -3.29 -15.07 16.83
C PRO A 131 -4.65 -14.51 17.27
N LYS A 132 -5.70 -14.83 16.49
CA LYS A 132 -7.11 -14.48 16.78
C LYS A 132 -7.35 -13.00 17.04
N SER A 133 -6.58 -12.15 16.37
CA SER A 133 -6.63 -10.70 16.55
C SER A 133 -6.76 -9.98 15.22
N THR A 134 -7.39 -8.81 15.26
CA THR A 134 -7.54 -7.91 14.13
C THR A 134 -6.87 -6.58 14.45
N TYR A 135 -6.03 -6.10 13.53
CA TYR A 135 -5.40 -4.77 13.61
C TYR A 135 -5.73 -3.98 12.38
N THR A 136 -5.99 -2.69 12.55
CA THR A 136 -6.10 -1.75 11.44
C THR A 136 -4.90 -0.81 11.51
N LYS A 137 -4.13 -0.75 10.43
CA LYS A 137 -2.97 0.13 10.28
C LYS A 137 -3.21 1.10 9.13
N TYR A 138 -2.79 2.36 9.28
CA TYR A 138 -2.89 3.34 8.20
C TYR A 138 -1.54 3.45 7.51
N MET A 139 -1.41 2.76 6.38
CA MET A 139 -0.13 2.58 5.71
C MET A 139 0.10 3.65 4.65
N VAL A 140 1.36 4.09 4.54
CA VAL A 140 1.81 5.04 3.52
C VAL A 140 2.77 4.36 2.56
N PHE A 141 2.58 4.60 1.26
CA PHE A 141 3.47 4.15 0.19
C PHE A 141 3.94 5.38 -0.59
N LYS A 142 5.23 5.48 -0.87
CA LYS A 142 5.77 6.64 -1.62
C LYS A 142 6.86 6.22 -2.60
N LYS A 143 7.06 7.05 -3.62
CA LYS A 143 8.15 6.92 -4.59
C LYS A 143 8.52 8.30 -5.13
N ARG A 144 9.75 8.48 -5.61
CA ARG A 144 10.16 9.69 -6.33
C ARG A 144 9.83 9.60 -7.81
N TRP A 145 9.26 10.68 -8.33
CA TRP A 145 9.05 10.94 -9.76
C TRP A 145 9.79 12.22 -10.14
N ASP A 146 10.72 12.15 -11.09
CA ASP A 146 11.44 13.36 -11.56
C ASP A 146 10.59 14.21 -12.52
N HIS A 147 9.55 13.61 -13.12
CA HIS A 147 8.66 14.27 -14.07
C HIS A 147 7.18 13.92 -13.81
N PRO A 148 6.23 14.76 -14.25
CA PRO A 148 4.82 14.41 -14.24
C PRO A 148 4.53 13.17 -15.10
N VAL A 149 3.77 12.24 -14.52
CA VAL A 149 3.40 10.93 -15.08
C VAL A 149 1.91 10.93 -15.43
N GLY A 150 1.55 10.73 -16.69
CA GLY A 150 0.17 10.69 -17.17
C GLY A 150 -0.20 9.34 -17.75
N ALA A 151 -1.37 8.84 -17.38
CA ALA A 151 -1.94 7.64 -17.97
C ALA A 151 -3.46 7.68 -17.87
N LYS A 152 -4.14 7.25 -18.94
CA LYS A 152 -5.61 7.15 -18.94
C LYS A 152 -6.13 6.07 -17.99
N GLU A 153 -5.31 5.07 -17.70
CA GLU A 153 -5.64 3.97 -16.78
C GLU A 153 -4.38 3.49 -16.08
N ILE A 154 -4.43 3.44 -14.76
CA ILE A 154 -3.42 2.88 -13.88
C ILE A 154 -4.14 1.97 -12.88
N ARG A 155 -3.72 0.72 -12.80
CA ARG A 155 -4.23 -0.25 -11.84
C ARG A 155 -3.24 -0.41 -10.70
N TYR A 156 -3.66 -0.09 -9.50
CA TYR A 156 -2.87 -0.24 -8.30
C TYR A 156 -3.26 -1.53 -7.59
N THR A 157 -2.30 -2.40 -7.31
CA THR A 157 -2.53 -3.63 -6.56
C THR A 157 -1.71 -3.62 -5.28
N LEU A 158 -2.37 -3.69 -4.13
CA LEU A 158 -1.72 -3.84 -2.84
C LEU A 158 -1.29 -5.31 -2.70
N GLN A 159 -0.03 -5.52 -2.36
CA GLN A 159 0.54 -6.83 -2.18
C GLN A 159 1.20 -6.99 -0.81
N ILE A 160 1.10 -8.19 -0.26
CA ILE A 160 1.67 -8.58 1.04
C ILE A 160 2.64 -9.75 0.90
N TYR A 161 3.71 -9.68 1.68
CA TYR A 161 4.70 -10.74 1.84
C TYR A 161 4.77 -11.14 3.31
N THR A 162 4.71 -12.45 3.59
CA THR A 162 4.56 -13.00 4.96
C THR A 162 5.56 -14.11 5.20
N ASP A 163 5.93 -14.36 6.44
CA ASP A 163 6.85 -15.44 6.84
C ASP A 163 6.38 -16.86 6.45
N ARG A 164 5.07 -17.08 6.31
CA ARG A 164 4.50 -18.37 5.89
C ARG A 164 4.44 -18.58 4.38
N LYS A 165 4.49 -17.51 3.59
CA LYS A 165 4.31 -17.58 2.14
C LYS A 165 5.51 -16.94 1.46
N ASN A 166 6.29 -17.77 0.78
CA ASN A 166 7.50 -17.32 0.06
C ASN A 166 7.19 -16.63 -1.28
N LYS A 167 6.05 -15.93 -1.39
CA LYS A 167 5.66 -15.17 -2.58
C LYS A 167 4.75 -14.01 -2.21
N TRP A 168 4.72 -13.00 -3.06
CA TRP A 168 3.78 -11.89 -2.94
C TRP A 168 2.34 -12.35 -3.18
N HIS A 169 1.43 -11.84 -2.37
CA HIS A 169 -0.01 -12.07 -2.48
C HIS A 169 -0.72 -10.76 -2.73
N ASP A 170 -1.53 -10.72 -3.78
CA ASP A 170 -2.44 -9.61 -4.03
C ASP A 170 -3.53 -9.60 -2.97
N ILE A 171 -3.79 -8.42 -2.41
CA ILE A 171 -4.83 -8.17 -1.41
C ILE A 171 -6.01 -7.50 -2.10
N GLU A 172 -5.75 -6.36 -2.73
CA GLU A 172 -6.78 -5.47 -3.22
C GLU A 172 -6.29 -4.71 -4.45
N THR A 173 -7.22 -4.36 -5.34
CA THR A 173 -6.94 -3.60 -6.58
C THR A 173 -7.79 -2.34 -6.66
N TRP A 174 -7.21 -1.26 -7.17
CA TRP A 174 -7.90 -0.02 -7.51
C TRP A 174 -7.53 0.43 -8.91
N THR A 175 -8.47 1.02 -9.64
CA THR A 175 -8.19 1.64 -10.93
C THR A 175 -8.38 3.15 -10.85
N MET A 176 -7.40 3.91 -11.31
CA MET A 176 -7.51 5.36 -11.45
C MET A 176 -6.92 5.83 -12.78
N SER A 177 -7.25 7.05 -13.16
CA SER A 177 -6.60 7.75 -14.26
C SER A 177 -5.81 8.93 -13.70
N LEU A 178 -4.74 9.29 -14.38
CA LEU A 178 -3.90 10.42 -14.00
C LEU A 178 -3.79 11.35 -15.21
N THR A 179 -4.78 12.25 -15.30
CA THR A 179 -4.92 13.25 -16.36
C THR A 179 -4.21 14.55 -15.98
N PRO A 180 -3.94 15.46 -16.93
CA PRO A 180 -3.37 16.78 -16.60
C PRO A 180 -4.21 17.57 -15.60
N LEU A 181 -5.54 17.42 -15.62
CA LEU A 181 -6.44 18.05 -14.65
C LEU A 181 -6.20 17.49 -13.24
N TYR A 182 -6.12 16.15 -13.09
CA TYR A 182 -5.80 15.55 -11.80
C TYR A 182 -4.41 15.95 -11.30
N TRP A 183 -3.43 16.11 -12.20
CA TRP A 183 -2.13 16.64 -11.83
C TRP A 183 -2.21 18.02 -11.21
N SER A 184 -2.96 18.93 -11.84
CA SER A 184 -3.19 20.27 -11.31
C SER A 184 -3.82 20.21 -9.93
N GLU A 185 -4.86 19.41 -9.74
CA GLU A 185 -5.53 19.25 -8.45
C GLU A 185 -4.59 18.71 -7.37
N LEU A 186 -3.85 17.65 -7.68
CA LEU A 186 -2.99 16.98 -6.72
C LEU A 186 -1.74 17.78 -6.35
N THR A 187 -1.22 18.60 -7.27
CA THR A 187 0.04 19.34 -7.05
C THR A 187 -0.14 20.83 -6.76
N GLU A 188 -1.16 21.49 -7.31
CA GLU A 188 -1.40 22.92 -7.11
C GLU A 188 -2.40 23.18 -5.99
N ASN A 189 -3.42 22.33 -5.84
CA ASN A 189 -4.40 22.43 -4.74
C ASN A 189 -4.04 21.54 -3.53
N LEU A 190 -2.98 20.72 -3.63
CA LEU A 190 -2.57 19.70 -2.64
C LEU A 190 -3.73 18.80 -2.20
N SER A 191 -4.69 18.59 -3.11
CA SER A 191 -5.86 17.77 -2.86
C SER A 191 -5.48 16.28 -2.84
N SER A 192 -6.42 15.42 -2.47
CA SER A 192 -6.24 13.97 -2.54
C SER A 192 -7.40 13.33 -3.24
N ILE A 193 -7.13 12.37 -4.12
CA ILE A 193 -8.16 11.56 -4.77
C ILE A 193 -8.28 10.25 -4.03
N GLY A 194 -9.51 9.90 -3.65
CA GLY A 194 -9.84 8.63 -3.03
C GLY A 194 -10.51 7.67 -4.03
N VAL A 195 -10.10 6.41 -4.01
CA VAL A 195 -10.61 5.38 -4.93
C VAL A 195 -10.99 4.13 -4.14
N SER A 196 -12.16 3.57 -4.46
CA SER A 196 -12.66 2.31 -3.91
C SER A 196 -12.20 1.12 -4.74
N SER A 197 -12.16 -0.07 -4.12
CA SER A 197 -11.65 -1.29 -4.75
C SER A 197 -12.47 -1.74 -5.97
N ASP A 198 -11.75 -2.24 -6.96
CA ASP A 198 -12.28 -3.08 -8.03
C ASP A 198 -12.00 -4.54 -7.67
N SER A 199 -13.04 -5.35 -7.48
CA SER A 199 -13.00 -6.67 -6.83
C SER A 199 -12.29 -7.82 -7.59
N THR A 200 -11.19 -7.56 -8.32
CA THR A 200 -10.41 -8.62 -8.98
C THR A 200 -8.89 -8.46 -8.83
N PRO A 201 -8.20 -9.36 -8.11
CA PRO A 201 -6.74 -9.35 -8.01
C PRO A 201 -6.06 -10.07 -9.21
N ARG A 202 -4.93 -9.52 -9.69
CA ARG A 202 -4.01 -10.14 -10.67
C ARG A 202 -2.55 -9.97 -10.20
N LYS A 203 -1.70 -11.00 -10.42
CA LYS A 203 -0.34 -11.13 -9.89
C LYS A 203 0.72 -10.38 -10.69
N TYR A 204 1.59 -9.59 -10.03
CA TYR A 204 2.73 -8.90 -10.69
C TYR A 204 3.96 -8.67 -9.77
N THR A 205 5.17 -8.58 -10.35
CA THR A 205 6.47 -8.28 -9.69
C THR A 205 7.36 -7.27 -10.45
N GLU A 206 8.04 -6.35 -9.75
CA GLU A 206 9.10 -5.40 -10.20
C GLU A 206 8.72 -4.31 -11.21
N THR A 207 9.50 -3.22 -11.26
CA THR A 207 9.32 -2.11 -12.21
C THR A 207 9.81 -2.51 -13.60
N ILE A 208 8.93 -2.47 -14.60
CA ILE A 208 9.20 -2.87 -15.97
C ILE A 208 8.46 -1.89 -16.89
N PRO A 209 9.05 -1.36 -17.97
CA PRO A 209 10.48 -1.32 -18.27
C PRO A 209 11.24 -0.32 -17.35
N LYS A 210 12.57 -0.27 -17.44
CA LYS A 210 13.40 0.62 -16.61
C LYS A 210 13.15 2.10 -16.87
N ASP A 211 12.73 2.45 -18.08
CA ASP A 211 12.48 3.81 -18.56
C ASP A 211 11.01 4.21 -18.53
N LEU A 212 10.17 3.52 -17.73
CA LEU A 212 8.72 3.72 -17.71
C LEU A 212 8.29 5.20 -17.61
N HIS A 213 8.99 6.05 -16.85
CA HIS A 213 8.64 7.48 -16.70
C HIS A 213 8.87 8.32 -17.96
N SER A 214 9.74 7.90 -18.88
CA SER A 214 9.89 8.59 -20.17
C SER A 214 8.68 8.33 -21.08
N LEU A 215 8.11 7.12 -21.01
CA LEU A 215 7.00 6.66 -21.84
C LEU A 215 5.65 7.24 -21.42
N ILE A 216 5.53 7.64 -20.16
CA ILE A 216 4.29 8.13 -19.55
C ILE A 216 4.38 9.60 -19.18
N ARG A 217 5.43 10.29 -19.63
CA ARG A 217 5.64 11.70 -19.32
C ARG A 217 4.49 12.53 -19.91
N ILE A 218 3.98 13.48 -19.12
CA ILE A 218 3.08 14.52 -19.65
C ILE A 218 3.95 15.66 -20.20
N ASP A 219 4.04 15.76 -21.52
CA ASP A 219 4.75 16.84 -22.21
C ASP A 219 3.89 18.10 -22.41
N SER A 220 2.56 17.96 -22.33
CA SER A 220 1.64 19.09 -22.39
C SER A 220 1.70 19.93 -21.11
N LYS A 221 1.50 21.24 -21.25
CA LYS A 221 1.47 22.17 -20.11
C LYS A 221 0.34 21.76 -19.17
N ILE A 222 0.69 21.42 -17.93
CA ILE A 222 -0.31 21.16 -16.87
C ILE A 222 -1.17 22.43 -16.77
N PRO A 223 -2.50 22.34 -16.95
CA PRO A 223 -3.38 23.49 -16.82
C PRO A 223 -3.22 24.06 -15.41
N LYS A 224 -3.15 25.39 -15.28
CA LYS A 224 -3.12 26.03 -13.96
C LYS A 224 -4.46 25.79 -13.27
N GLY A 225 -4.43 25.23 -12.07
CA GLY A 225 -5.55 25.10 -11.17
C GLY A 225 -5.94 26.45 -10.59
N GLY A 226 -7.19 26.57 -10.15
CA GLY A 226 -7.74 27.82 -9.61
C GLY A 226 -7.11 28.29 -8.30
N PHE A 227 -6.38 27.42 -7.58
CA PHE A 227 -5.70 27.77 -6.33
C PHE A 227 -4.23 27.36 -6.41
N GLN A 228 -3.31 28.31 -6.21
CA GLN A 228 -1.87 28.03 -6.19
C GLN A 228 -1.42 27.89 -4.74
N THR A 229 -1.07 26.68 -4.32
CA THR A 229 -0.32 26.46 -3.07
C THR A 229 1.19 26.44 -3.35
N GLU A 230 1.97 26.99 -2.42
CA GLU A 230 3.43 27.04 -2.57
C GLU A 230 4.05 25.63 -2.47
N PRO A 231 5.07 25.30 -3.30
CA PRO A 231 5.75 24.01 -3.20
C PRO A 231 6.41 23.82 -1.84
N THR A 232 6.51 22.57 -1.37
CA THR A 232 7.29 22.31 -0.16
C THR A 232 8.78 22.47 -0.49
N TYR A 233 9.45 23.39 0.19
CA TYR A 233 10.89 23.60 0.07
C TYR A 233 11.63 22.58 0.95
N VAL A 234 12.74 22.06 0.42
CA VAL A 234 13.76 21.39 1.22
C VAL A 234 14.81 22.44 1.56
N ASP A 235 15.02 22.72 2.85
CA ASP A 235 16.15 23.55 3.26
C ASP A 235 17.45 22.85 2.82
N SER A 236 18.40 23.64 2.32
CA SER A 236 19.57 23.21 1.53
C SER A 236 20.62 22.38 2.27
N GLU A 237 20.27 21.73 3.38
CA GLU A 237 21.15 20.85 4.16
C GLU A 237 20.72 19.38 4.16
N ALA A 238 19.71 18.99 3.37
CA ALA A 238 19.40 17.58 3.15
C ALA A 238 20.52 16.91 2.33
N THR A 239 21.44 16.27 3.04
CA THR A 239 22.47 15.39 2.50
C THR A 239 21.85 14.29 1.63
N ASP A 240 22.63 13.80 0.67
CA ASP A 240 22.38 12.74 -0.32
C ASP A 240 21.89 11.37 0.24
N GLU A 241 21.44 11.30 1.49
CA GLU A 241 20.81 10.15 2.14
C GLU A 241 19.29 10.07 1.91
N ASP A 242 18.68 11.05 1.23
CA ASP A 242 17.32 10.96 0.65
C ASP A 242 17.22 9.99 -0.56
N LYS A 243 18.09 8.96 -0.59
CA LYS A 243 18.01 7.81 -1.50
C LYS A 243 16.89 6.87 -1.05
N VAL A 244 15.64 7.32 -1.17
CA VAL A 244 14.45 6.47 -1.14
C VAL A 244 14.20 5.87 -2.53
#